data_AF-A0A7V6TAE0-F1
#
_entry.id   AF-A0A7V6TAE0-F1
#
_cell.length_a   1.000
_cell.length_b   1.000
_cell.length_c   1.000
_cell.angle_alpha   90.00
_cell.angle_beta   90.00
_cell.angle_gamma   90.00
#
_symmetry.space_group_name_H-M   'P 1'
#
loop_
_entity.id
_entity.type
_entity.pdbx_description
1 polymer ?
#
loop_
_entity_poly.entity_id
_entity_poly.type
_entity_poly.pdbx_seq_one_letter_code
_entity_poly.pdbx_strand_id
1 'polypeptide(L)'
;MWLIISNAYIIKKILSVFFTGMVIKIMDDYLDQDIDFLQKDQNLFTVIEYGGLPYALILLSLAFVFDPVTSLSLFLGSFALGMAGDLTVKMPSGLYGYQESIIVTALGLLFLKINMASSIFIMISIQLWDDYKDSDKDMINSKNWAFLLGKVECVLLTVIFFLLTFYLDYVKAISSIISMKVIEYIIKLLLTKHKKAHEFLNSEGKISNA
;
A
#
# COMPACT_ATOMS: atom_id res chain seq x y z
N MET A 1 10.67 2.96 -34.32
CA MET A 1 9.48 2.13 -33.99
C MET A 1 9.70 1.31 -32.72
N TRP A 2 10.78 0.52 -32.62
CA TRP A 2 11.09 -0.28 -31.42
C TRP A 2 11.23 0.53 -30.12
N LEU A 3 11.94 1.67 -30.16
CA LEU A 3 12.05 2.60 -29.02
C LEU A 3 10.71 3.21 -28.56
N ILE A 4 9.77 3.42 -29.48
CA ILE A 4 8.46 4.01 -29.14
C ILE A 4 7.59 2.96 -28.44
N ILE A 5 7.63 1.71 -28.93
CA ILE A 5 6.91 0.59 -28.34
C ILE A 5 7.44 0.26 -26.94
N SER A 6 8.78 0.28 -26.74
CA SER A 6 9.38 0.07 -25.43
C SER A 6 9.02 1.17 -24.44
N ASN A 7 9.02 2.44 -24.88
CA ASN A 7 8.67 3.56 -24.01
C ASN A 7 7.19 3.52 -23.62
N ALA A 8 6.30 3.21 -24.55
CA ALA A 8 4.87 3.06 -24.25
C ALA A 8 4.62 1.93 -23.24
N TYR A 9 5.33 0.80 -23.36
CA TYR A 9 5.24 -0.30 -22.41
C TYR A 9 5.70 0.12 -21.00
N ILE A 10 6.85 0.80 -20.89
CA ILE A 10 7.38 1.29 -19.61
C ILE A 10 6.40 2.27 -18.96
N ILE A 11 5.85 3.23 -19.71
CA ILE A 11 4.90 4.21 -19.19
C ILE A 11 3.64 3.53 -18.67
N LYS A 12 3.07 2.58 -19.43
CA LYS A 12 1.91 1.81 -18.99
C LYS A 12 2.18 1.07 -17.67
N LYS A 13 3.34 0.44 -17.57
CA LYS A 13 3.75 -0.26 -16.35
C LYS A 13 3.89 0.68 -15.16
N ILE A 14 4.52 1.85 -15.34
CA ILE A 14 4.64 2.89 -14.30
C ILE A 14 3.26 3.36 -13.84
N LEU A 15 2.34 3.63 -14.78
CA LEU A 15 0.98 4.04 -14.43
C LEU A 15 0.22 2.95 -13.68
N SER A 16 0.36 1.69 -14.10
CA SER A 16 -0.23 0.54 -13.42
C SER A 16 0.28 0.40 -11.98
N VAL A 17 1.60 0.56 -11.76
CA VAL A 17 2.21 0.57 -10.42
C VAL A 17 1.65 1.71 -9.57
N PHE A 18 1.55 2.92 -10.13
CA PHE A 18 1.03 4.09 -9.41
C PHE A 18 -0.43 3.90 -8.98
N PHE A 19 -1.32 3.50 -9.92
CA PHE A 19 -2.73 3.29 -9.61
C PHE A 19 -2.94 2.12 -8.66
N THR A 20 -2.20 1.01 -8.82
CA THR A 20 -2.27 -0.11 -7.88
C THR A 20 -1.76 0.30 -6.50
N GLY A 21 -0.69 1.10 -6.42
CA GLY A 21 -0.18 1.64 -5.16
C GLY A 21 -1.22 2.51 -4.43
N MET A 22 -1.97 3.35 -5.15
CA MET A 22 -3.08 4.12 -4.57
C MET A 22 -4.16 3.20 -3.99
N VAL A 23 -4.53 2.14 -4.71
CA VAL A 23 -5.51 1.14 -4.25
C VAL A 23 -5.03 0.46 -2.97
N ILE A 24 -3.77 0.01 -2.96
CA ILE A 24 -3.18 -0.64 -1.80
C ILE A 24 -3.20 0.31 -0.60
N LYS A 25 -2.81 1.58 -0.78
CA LYS A 25 -2.80 2.54 0.33
C LYS A 25 -4.20 2.92 0.82
N ILE A 26 -5.18 3.04 -0.07
CA ILE A 26 -6.59 3.25 0.33
C ILE A 26 -7.09 2.05 1.15
N MET A 27 -6.74 0.83 0.74
CA MET A 27 -7.16 -0.39 1.43
C MET A 27 -6.48 -0.52 2.80
N ASP A 28 -5.19 -0.20 2.88
CA ASP A 28 -4.39 -0.14 4.12
C ASP A 28 -5.01 0.83 5.13
N ASP A 29 -5.20 2.10 4.74
CA ASP A 29 -5.84 3.14 5.58
C ASP A 29 -7.29 2.79 5.97
N TYR A 30 -8.00 1.98 5.17
CA TYR A 30 -9.35 1.50 5.50
C TYR A 30 -9.32 0.40 6.57
N LEU A 31 -8.34 -0.51 6.51
CA LEU A 31 -8.19 -1.59 7.49
C LEU A 31 -7.69 -1.04 8.83
N ASP A 32 -6.84 -0.01 8.82
CA ASP A 32 -6.27 0.60 10.02
C ASP A 32 -7.20 1.64 10.68
N GLN A 33 -8.41 1.84 10.17
CA GLN A 33 -9.35 2.86 10.65
C GLN A 33 -9.63 2.79 12.17
N ASP A 34 -9.70 1.59 12.74
CA ASP A 34 -10.00 1.40 14.16
C ASP A 34 -8.80 1.81 15.02
N ILE A 35 -7.58 1.53 14.54
CA ILE A 35 -6.32 1.89 15.21
C ILE A 35 -6.13 3.40 15.13
N ASP A 36 -6.32 3.98 13.94
CA ASP A 36 -6.17 5.41 13.69
C ASP A 36 -7.21 6.24 14.47
N PHE A 37 -8.44 5.74 14.60
CA PHE A 37 -9.47 6.35 15.43
C PHE A 37 -9.06 6.42 16.90
N LEU A 38 -8.44 5.35 17.43
CA LEU A 38 -7.94 5.32 18.81
C LEU A 38 -6.73 6.25 19.01
N GLN A 39 -5.86 6.36 18.00
CA GLN A 39 -4.69 7.23 18.01
C GLN A 39 -5.00 8.71 17.69
N LYS A 40 -6.23 9.00 17.23
CA LYS A 40 -6.68 10.32 16.73
C LYS A 40 -5.86 10.81 15.52
N ASP A 41 -5.29 9.89 14.75
CA ASP A 41 -4.56 10.23 13.54
C ASP A 41 -5.52 10.33 12.35
N GLN A 42 -5.32 11.36 11.52
CA GLN A 42 -6.10 11.57 10.31
C GLN A 42 -5.43 10.89 9.14
N ASN A 43 -6.12 9.93 8.52
CA ASN A 43 -5.66 9.18 7.36
C ASN A 43 -6.53 9.46 6.11
N LEU A 44 -6.25 8.81 4.97
CA LEU A 44 -7.01 9.03 3.75
C LEU A 44 -8.48 8.62 3.90
N PHE A 45 -8.78 7.61 4.71
CA PHE A 45 -10.14 7.19 5.01
C PHE A 45 -10.95 8.30 5.69
N THR A 46 -10.36 9.07 6.61
CA THR A 46 -11.06 10.22 7.23
C THR A 46 -11.46 11.32 6.25
N VAL A 47 -10.80 11.40 5.08
CA VAL A 47 -11.09 12.42 4.05
C VAL A 47 -12.10 11.92 3.02
N ILE A 48 -12.03 10.64 2.64
CA ILE A 48 -12.84 10.05 1.57
C ILE A 48 -14.10 9.35 2.14
N GLU A 49 -14.08 9.00 3.43
CA GLU A 49 -15.13 8.29 4.16
C GLU A 49 -15.63 7.06 3.36
N TYR A 50 -16.96 6.96 3.19
CA TYR A 50 -17.64 5.89 2.46
C TYR A 50 -17.24 5.78 0.98
N GLY A 51 -16.59 6.80 0.40
CA GLY A 51 -16.15 6.79 -0.98
C GLY A 51 -14.91 5.94 -1.24
N GLY A 52 -14.15 5.57 -0.20
CA GLY A 52 -12.82 4.94 -0.36
C GLY A 52 -12.85 3.67 -1.21
N LEU A 53 -13.79 2.77 -0.92
CA LEU A 53 -13.89 1.48 -1.61
C LEU A 53 -14.34 1.60 -3.08
N PRO A 54 -15.40 2.37 -3.43
CA PRO A 54 -15.73 2.64 -4.84
C PRO A 54 -14.58 3.26 -5.63
N TYR A 55 -13.84 4.23 -5.06
CA TYR A 55 -12.69 4.83 -5.75
C TYR A 55 -11.55 3.82 -5.92
N ALA A 56 -11.27 2.99 -4.91
CA ALA A 56 -10.28 1.91 -5.04
C ALA A 56 -10.62 0.96 -6.19
N LEU A 57 -11.89 0.56 -6.36
CA LEU A 57 -12.31 -0.30 -7.47
C LEU A 57 -12.12 0.36 -8.85
N ILE A 58 -12.42 1.66 -8.97
CA ILE A 58 -12.20 2.41 -10.21
C ILE A 58 -10.70 2.50 -10.52
N LEU A 59 -9.87 2.82 -9.53
CA LEU A 59 -8.43 2.93 -9.68
C LEU A 59 -7.79 1.58 -10.02
N LEU A 60 -8.26 0.49 -9.41
CA LEU A 60 -7.81 -0.86 -9.73
C LEU A 60 -8.18 -1.23 -11.17
N SER A 61 -9.43 -0.97 -11.57
CA SER A 61 -9.87 -1.20 -12.95
C SER A 61 -9.00 -0.44 -13.96
N LEU A 62 -8.65 0.81 -13.66
CA LEU A 62 -7.76 1.62 -14.48
C LEU A 62 -6.32 1.08 -14.50
N ALA A 63 -5.80 0.58 -13.37
CA ALA A 63 -4.48 -0.06 -13.29
C ALA A 63 -4.39 -1.30 -14.20
N PHE A 64 -5.46 -2.12 -14.22
CA PHE A 64 -5.57 -3.30 -15.08
C PHE A 64 -5.61 -2.94 -16.58
N VAL A 65 -6.21 -1.81 -16.96
CA VAL A 65 -6.19 -1.31 -18.34
C VAL A 65 -4.76 -1.00 -18.81
N PHE A 66 -3.91 -0.51 -17.91
CA PHE A 66 -2.52 -0.19 -18.26
C PHE A 66 -1.62 -1.41 -18.34
N ASP A 67 -1.59 -2.22 -17.30
CA ASP A 67 -0.82 -3.47 -17.24
C ASP A 67 -1.45 -4.43 -16.22
N PRO A 68 -2.22 -5.43 -16.68
CA PRO A 68 -2.94 -6.34 -15.79
C PRO A 68 -2.01 -7.29 -15.03
N VAL A 69 -0.86 -7.67 -15.61
CA VAL A 69 0.08 -8.59 -14.96
C VAL A 69 0.75 -7.88 -13.78
N THR A 70 1.22 -6.65 -14.00
CA THR A 70 1.85 -5.85 -12.95
C THR A 70 0.85 -5.50 -11.85
N SER A 71 -0.34 -5.01 -12.21
CA SER A 71 -1.38 -4.62 -11.25
C SER A 71 -1.81 -5.81 -10.39
N LEU A 72 -2.15 -6.94 -11.03
CA LEU A 72 -2.57 -8.13 -10.31
C LEU A 72 -1.45 -8.66 -9.40
N SER A 73 -0.20 -8.70 -9.87
CA SER A 73 0.90 -9.20 -9.05
C SER A 73 1.17 -8.33 -7.82
N LEU A 74 1.07 -7.01 -7.95
CA LEU A 74 1.26 -6.08 -6.83
C LEU A 74 0.11 -6.19 -5.83
N PHE A 75 -1.13 -6.21 -6.32
CA PHE A 75 -2.32 -6.32 -5.48
C PHE A 75 -2.37 -7.67 -4.73
N LEU A 76 -2.06 -8.78 -5.39
CA LEU A 76 -1.98 -10.08 -4.72
C LEU A 76 -0.79 -10.16 -3.75
N GLY A 77 0.34 -9.52 -4.09
CA GLY A 77 1.50 -9.43 -3.20
C GLY A 77 1.20 -8.67 -1.91
N SER A 78 0.54 -7.51 -2.02
CA SER A 78 0.12 -6.73 -0.85
C SER A 78 -0.93 -7.46 -0.03
N PHE A 79 -1.89 -8.12 -0.68
CA PHE A 79 -2.89 -8.95 0.01
C PHE A 79 -2.22 -10.08 0.80
N ALA A 80 -1.33 -10.83 0.16
CA ALA A 80 -0.66 -11.96 0.81
C ALA A 80 0.14 -11.53 2.04
N LEU A 81 0.80 -10.37 2.00
CA LEU A 81 1.58 -9.88 3.14
C LEU A 81 0.72 -9.24 4.22
N GLY A 82 -0.23 -8.37 3.85
CA GLY A 82 -1.11 -7.71 4.83
C GLY A 82 -1.90 -8.71 5.66
N MET A 83 -2.38 -9.78 5.03
CA MET A 83 -3.18 -10.82 5.70
C MET A 83 -2.34 -11.78 6.56
N ALA A 84 -1.01 -11.78 6.40
CA ALA A 84 -0.12 -12.63 7.17
C ALA A 84 0.13 -12.12 8.60
N GLY A 85 -0.20 -10.86 8.89
CA GLY A 85 0.01 -10.24 10.21
C GLY A 85 -0.87 -10.81 11.33
N ASP A 86 -2.09 -11.26 11.01
CA ASP A 86 -3.07 -11.76 11.98
C ASP A 86 -3.29 -13.28 11.86
N LEU A 87 -2.24 -14.04 12.21
CA LEU A 87 -2.16 -15.50 12.05
C LEU A 87 -3.28 -16.29 12.74
N THR A 88 -3.94 -15.73 13.75
CA THR A 88 -4.94 -16.43 14.59
C THR A 88 -6.37 -15.97 14.35
N VAL A 89 -6.59 -14.92 13.55
CA VAL A 89 -7.94 -14.42 13.24
C VAL A 89 -8.51 -15.17 12.05
N LYS A 90 -9.78 -15.57 12.17
CA LYS A 90 -10.53 -16.16 11.05
C LYS A 90 -11.11 -15.05 10.18
N MET A 91 -10.85 -15.13 8.88
CA MET A 91 -11.33 -14.19 7.87
C MET A 91 -12.77 -14.55 7.44
N PRO A 92 -13.49 -13.66 6.71
CA PRO A 92 -14.85 -13.93 6.25
C PRO A 92 -15.02 -15.20 5.40
N SER A 93 -13.94 -15.72 4.81
CA SER A 93 -13.92 -17.02 4.11
C SER A 93 -14.00 -18.24 5.04
N GLY A 94 -13.79 -18.03 6.35
CA GLY A 94 -13.64 -19.08 7.35
C GLY A 94 -12.20 -19.61 7.51
N LEU A 95 -11.25 -19.17 6.68
CA LEU A 95 -9.82 -19.51 6.77
C LEU A 95 -9.06 -18.54 7.68
N TYR A 96 -7.91 -18.97 8.19
CA TYR A 96 -6.98 -18.07 8.88
C TYR A 96 -6.23 -17.19 7.88
N GLY A 97 -5.83 -15.98 8.28
CA GLY A 97 -5.10 -15.04 7.41
C GLY A 97 -3.90 -15.66 6.71
N TYR A 98 -3.06 -16.42 7.44
CA TYR A 98 -1.91 -17.11 6.86
C TYR A 98 -2.29 -18.16 5.79
N GLN A 99 -3.44 -18.81 5.92
CA GLN A 99 -3.91 -19.80 4.94
C GLN A 99 -4.28 -19.10 3.64
N GLU A 100 -4.99 -17.96 3.72
CA GLU A 100 -5.29 -17.15 2.54
C GLU A 100 -4.02 -16.60 1.90
N SER A 101 -3.07 -16.11 2.69
CA SER A 101 -1.76 -15.64 2.21
C SER A 101 -0.99 -16.72 1.46
N ILE A 102 -0.95 -17.96 1.98
CA ILE A 102 -0.28 -19.09 1.32
C ILE A 102 -0.99 -19.44 0.01
N ILE A 103 -2.32 -19.51 0.00
CA ILE A 103 -3.10 -19.85 -1.20
C ILE A 103 -2.87 -18.78 -2.27
N VAL A 104 -3.00 -17.50 -1.92
CA VAL A 104 -2.81 -16.38 -2.86
C VAL A 104 -1.38 -16.34 -3.38
N THR A 105 -0.39 -16.57 -2.51
CA THR A 105 1.02 -16.64 -2.92
C THR A 105 1.27 -17.79 -3.88
N ALA A 106 0.75 -18.98 -3.59
CA ALA A 106 0.90 -20.16 -4.45
C ALA A 106 0.24 -19.96 -5.81
N LEU A 107 -1.00 -19.44 -5.85
CA LEU A 107 -1.69 -19.12 -7.10
C LEU A 107 -0.96 -18.03 -7.88
N GLY A 108 -0.51 -16.97 -7.21
CA GLY A 108 0.26 -15.89 -7.82
C GLY A 108 1.56 -16.39 -8.44
N LEU A 109 2.32 -17.24 -7.74
CA LEU A 109 3.55 -17.84 -8.27
C LEU A 109 3.26 -18.79 -9.45
N LEU A 110 2.17 -19.56 -9.39
CA LEU A 110 1.77 -20.46 -10.47
C LEU A 110 1.43 -19.70 -11.77
N PHE A 111 0.64 -18.63 -11.66
CA PHE A 111 0.13 -17.90 -12.83
C PHE A 111 1.02 -16.74 -13.28
N LEU A 112 1.61 -15.99 -12.36
CA LEU A 112 2.35 -14.75 -12.64
C LEU A 112 3.88 -14.94 -12.52
N LYS A 113 4.33 -16.06 -11.94
CA LYS A 113 5.74 -16.47 -11.86
C LYS A 113 6.63 -15.36 -11.25
N ILE A 114 7.61 -14.89 -12.01
CA ILE A 114 8.57 -13.87 -11.59
C ILE A 114 7.92 -12.51 -11.28
N ASN A 115 6.76 -12.22 -11.88
CA ASN A 115 6.01 -11.01 -11.58
C ASN A 115 5.42 -11.06 -10.16
N MET A 116 4.98 -12.23 -9.69
CA MET A 116 4.55 -12.38 -8.30
C MET A 116 5.73 -12.28 -7.34
N ALA A 117 6.83 -12.98 -7.61
CA ALA A 117 8.02 -12.94 -6.75
C ALA A 117 8.57 -11.52 -6.56
N SER A 118 8.72 -10.76 -7.65
CA SER A 118 9.11 -9.35 -7.60
C SER A 118 8.11 -8.48 -6.83
N SER A 119 6.81 -8.78 -6.92
CA SER A 119 5.78 -8.01 -6.21
C SER A 119 5.75 -8.30 -4.71
N ILE A 120 5.99 -9.54 -4.30
CA ILE A 120 6.14 -9.89 -2.89
C ILE A 120 7.37 -9.16 -2.32
N PHE A 121 8.52 -9.23 -2.99
CA PHE A 121 9.73 -8.57 -2.50
C PHE A 121 9.57 -7.06 -2.37
N ILE A 122 8.94 -6.38 -3.35
CA ILE A 122 8.76 -4.93 -3.23
C ILE A 122 7.74 -4.57 -2.15
N MET A 123 6.70 -5.37 -1.95
CA MET A 123 5.73 -5.13 -0.88
C MET A 123 6.34 -5.35 0.50
N ILE A 124 7.18 -6.38 0.69
CA ILE A 124 7.96 -6.55 1.93
C ILE A 124 8.86 -5.33 2.17
N SER A 125 9.55 -4.86 1.12
CA SER A 125 10.42 -3.69 1.22
C SER A 125 9.66 -2.42 1.63
N ILE A 126 8.47 -2.18 1.06
CA ILE A 126 7.62 -1.03 1.41
C ILE A 126 7.14 -1.15 2.87
N GLN A 127 6.62 -2.31 3.27
CA GLN A 127 6.15 -2.53 4.65
C GLN A 127 7.26 -2.33 5.69
N LEU A 128 8.44 -2.91 5.47
CA LEU A 128 9.58 -2.73 6.37
C LEU A 128 10.05 -1.26 6.41
N TRP A 129 9.93 -0.53 5.30
CA TRP A 129 10.24 0.90 5.27
C TRP A 129 9.26 1.73 6.10
N ASP A 130 7.96 1.43 6.00
CA ASP A 130 6.91 2.09 6.79
C ASP A 130 7.10 1.78 8.29
N ASP A 131 7.30 0.51 8.64
CA ASP A 131 7.62 0.07 10.01
C ASP A 131 8.85 0.77 10.60
N TYR A 132 9.92 0.94 9.80
CA TYR A 132 11.11 1.68 10.21
C TYR A 132 10.79 3.15 10.51
N LYS A 133 10.00 3.80 9.66
CA LYS A 133 9.62 5.21 9.80
C LYS A 133 8.73 5.43 11.02
N ASP A 134 7.82 4.50 11.32
CA ASP A 134 6.89 4.59 12.45
C ASP A 134 7.46 3.97 13.75
N SER A 135 8.68 3.44 13.71
CA SER A 135 9.37 2.85 14.87
C SER A 135 9.51 3.78 16.09
N ASP A 136 9.48 5.10 15.90
CA ASP A 136 9.55 6.08 17.00
C ASP A 136 8.17 6.44 17.59
N LYS A 137 7.09 6.22 16.84
CA LYS A 137 5.71 6.47 17.26
C LYS A 137 5.06 5.26 17.91
N ASP A 138 5.46 4.06 17.47
CA ASP A 138 4.83 2.79 17.84
C ASP A 138 5.44 2.09 19.07
N MET A 139 5.96 2.84 20.05
CA MET A 139 6.47 2.23 21.31
C MET A 139 5.41 1.37 22.06
N ILE A 140 4.13 1.51 21.70
CA ILE A 140 3.00 0.80 22.30
C ILE A 140 2.59 -0.44 21.47
N ASN A 141 2.96 -0.52 20.19
CA ASN A 141 2.46 -1.56 19.27
C ASN A 141 3.53 -2.65 19.03
N SER A 142 3.45 -3.76 19.78
CA SER A 142 4.44 -4.86 19.76
C SER A 142 4.48 -5.69 18.47
N LYS A 143 3.74 -5.30 17.43
CA LYS A 143 3.68 -6.00 16.13
C LYS A 143 4.61 -5.39 15.07
N ASN A 144 5.21 -4.22 15.30
CA ASN A 144 6.09 -3.55 14.34
C ASN A 144 7.39 -4.36 14.13
N TRP A 145 7.75 -4.68 12.88
CA TRP A 145 8.93 -5.47 12.57
C TRP A 145 10.23 -4.76 12.95
N ALA A 146 10.26 -3.43 12.98
CA ALA A 146 11.41 -2.67 13.45
C ALA A 146 11.69 -2.88 14.95
N PHE A 147 10.67 -3.20 15.74
CA PHE A 147 10.83 -3.55 17.15
C PHE A 147 11.22 -5.03 17.34
N LEU A 148 10.66 -5.93 16.53
CA LEU A 148 10.95 -7.37 16.59
C LEU A 148 12.34 -7.74 16.07
N LEU A 149 12.76 -7.13 14.96
CA LEU A 149 14.03 -7.43 14.29
C LEU A 149 15.16 -6.50 14.74
N GLY A 150 14.82 -5.27 15.14
CA GLY A 150 15.77 -4.17 15.32
C GLY A 150 15.80 -3.22 14.10
N LYS A 151 16.07 -1.94 14.36
CA LYS A 151 16.04 -0.88 13.33
C LYS A 151 17.06 -1.13 12.21
N VAL A 152 18.24 -1.67 12.54
CA VAL A 152 19.31 -1.90 11.57
C VAL A 152 18.97 -3.09 10.66
N GLU A 153 18.49 -4.17 11.26
CA GLU A 153 18.06 -5.40 10.60
C GLU A 153 16.88 -5.14 9.67
N CYS A 154 15.92 -4.32 10.11
CA CYS A 154 14.79 -3.88 9.31
C CYS A 154 15.25 -3.14 8.04
N VAL A 155 16.11 -2.12 8.18
CA VAL A 155 16.66 -1.38 7.02
C VAL A 155 17.48 -2.29 6.10
N LEU A 156 18.27 -3.21 6.65
CA LEU A 156 19.06 -4.15 5.87
C LEU A 156 18.15 -5.06 5.01
N LEU A 157 17.10 -5.62 5.60
CA LEU A 157 16.13 -6.44 4.86
C LEU A 157 15.38 -5.63 3.81
N THR A 158 14.97 -4.40 4.12
CA THR A 158 14.37 -3.47 3.14
C THR A 158 15.25 -3.33 1.91
N VAL A 159 16.56 -3.11 2.09
CA VAL A 159 17.52 -2.98 1.00
C VAL A 159 17.69 -4.29 0.23
N ILE A 160 17.79 -5.44 0.92
CA ILE A 160 17.92 -6.75 0.27
C ILE A 160 16.72 -7.04 -0.62
N PHE A 161 15.50 -6.90 -0.11
CA PHE A 161 14.28 -7.17 -0.89
C PHE A 161 14.07 -6.15 -2.02
N PHE A 162 14.46 -4.89 -1.81
CA PHE A 162 14.49 -3.91 -2.89
C PHE A 162 15.45 -4.32 -4.01
N LEU A 163 16.68 -4.73 -3.68
CA LEU A 163 17.67 -5.18 -4.66
C LEU A 163 17.22 -6.44 -5.39
N LEU A 164 16.57 -7.39 -4.71
CA LEU A 164 15.96 -8.55 -5.33
C LEU A 164 14.85 -8.16 -6.31
N THR A 165 13.98 -7.22 -5.94
CA THR A 165 12.99 -6.66 -6.87
C THR A 165 13.66 -6.00 -8.05
N PHE A 166 14.70 -5.20 -7.83
CA PHE A 166 15.43 -4.51 -8.89
C PHE A 166 16.07 -5.49 -9.87
N TYR A 167 16.62 -6.59 -9.37
CA TYR A 167 17.19 -7.66 -10.17
C TYR A 167 16.12 -8.37 -11.03
N LEU A 168 14.93 -8.62 -10.48
CA LEU A 168 13.84 -9.30 -11.19
C LEU A 168 13.07 -8.38 -12.16
N ASP A 169 12.85 -7.13 -11.76
CA ASP A 169 12.01 -6.16 -12.44
C ASP A 169 12.34 -4.71 -12.02
N TYR A 170 13.41 -4.16 -12.60
CA TYR A 170 13.89 -2.81 -12.27
C TYR A 170 12.83 -1.70 -12.51
N VAL A 171 11.95 -1.86 -13.51
CA VAL A 171 10.88 -0.87 -13.77
C VAL A 171 9.91 -0.86 -12.60
N LYS A 172 9.47 -2.03 -12.12
CA LYS A 172 8.60 -2.15 -10.95
C LYS A 172 9.28 -1.61 -9.70
N ALA A 173 10.55 -1.92 -9.47
CA ALA A 173 11.29 -1.42 -8.31
C ALA A 173 11.36 0.11 -8.26
N ILE A 174 11.84 0.76 -9.33
CA ILE A 174 11.99 2.22 -9.39
C ILE A 174 10.62 2.91 -9.33
N SER A 175 9.65 2.42 -10.11
CA SER A 175 8.32 3.02 -10.15
C SER A 175 7.57 2.89 -8.83
N SER A 176 7.78 1.83 -8.06
CA SER A 176 7.14 1.66 -6.74
C SER A 176 7.65 2.68 -5.73
N ILE A 177 8.96 2.93 -5.65
CA ILE A 177 9.52 3.96 -4.76
C ILE A 177 9.00 5.35 -5.13
N ILE A 178 9.03 5.68 -6.43
CA ILE A 178 8.52 6.98 -6.91
C ILE A 178 7.03 7.11 -6.57
N SER A 179 6.24 6.07 -6.86
CA SER A 179 4.80 6.07 -6.59
C SER A 179 4.53 6.22 -5.10
N MET A 180 5.22 5.49 -4.23
CA MET A 180 5.10 5.60 -2.77
C MET A 180 5.25 7.06 -2.31
N LYS A 181 6.32 7.75 -2.73
CA LYS A 181 6.55 9.15 -2.35
C LYS A 181 5.52 10.12 -2.93
N VAL A 182 5.09 9.90 -4.16
CA VAL A 182 4.04 10.73 -4.78
C VAL A 182 2.70 10.53 -4.07
N ILE A 183 2.35 9.29 -3.73
CA ILE A 183 1.12 8.95 -3.00
C ILE A 183 1.14 9.56 -1.60
N GLU A 184 2.22 9.37 -0.82
CA GLU A 184 2.41 10.01 0.48
C GLU A 184 2.21 11.55 0.38
N TYR A 185 2.77 12.17 -0.66
CA TYR A 185 2.62 13.61 -0.90
C TYR A 185 1.18 14.02 -1.24
N ILE A 186 0.50 13.28 -2.12
CA ILE A 186 -0.90 13.53 -2.48
C ILE A 186 -1.79 13.44 -1.24
N ILE A 187 -1.62 12.40 -0.42
CA ILE A 187 -2.38 12.20 0.82
C ILE A 187 -2.15 13.38 1.77
N LYS A 188 -0.89 13.78 1.99
CA LYS A 188 -0.56 14.93 2.83
C LYS A 188 -1.21 16.23 2.33
N LEU A 189 -1.25 16.44 1.01
CA LEU A 189 -1.90 17.60 0.39
C LEU A 189 -3.42 17.57 0.64
N LEU A 190 -4.06 16.42 0.46
CA LEU A 190 -5.50 16.23 0.69
C LEU A 190 -5.85 16.47 2.16
N LEU A 191 -5.11 15.89 3.10
CA LEU A 191 -5.29 16.09 4.54
C LEU A 191 -5.14 17.56 4.93
N THR A 192 -4.11 18.24 4.40
CA THR A 192 -3.89 19.67 4.69
C THR A 192 -5.05 20.53 4.18
N LYS A 193 -5.59 20.23 2.99
CA LYS A 193 -6.76 20.94 2.45
C LYS A 193 -8.02 20.68 3.28
N HIS A 194 -8.26 19.42 3.66
CA HIS A 194 -9.40 19.03 4.48
C HIS A 194 -9.38 19.74 5.84
N LYS A 195 -8.23 19.73 6.52
CA LYS A 195 -8.05 20.42 7.80
C LYS A 195 -8.32 21.94 7.69
N LYS A 196 -7.78 22.59 6.66
CA LYS A 196 -8.03 24.03 6.42
C LYS A 196 -9.50 24.33 6.14
N ALA A 197 -10.18 23.49 5.36
CA ALA A 197 -11.61 23.66 5.11
C ALA A 197 -12.43 23.55 6.39
N HIS A 198 -12.10 22.58 7.26
CA HIS A 198 -12.77 22.41 8.55
C HIS A 198 -12.50 23.57 9.52
N GLU A 199 -11.27 24.10 9.55
CA GLU A 199 -10.93 25.30 10.35
C GLU A 199 -11.65 26.55 9.83
N PHE A 200 -11.73 26.72 8.51
CA PHE A 200 -12.43 27.83 7.87
C PHE A 200 -13.93 27.81 8.18
N LEU A 201 -14.60 26.65 8.02
CA LEU A 201 -16.01 26.47 8.38
C LEU A 201 -16.28 26.74 9.87
N ASN A 202 -15.35 26.34 10.75
CA ASN A 202 -15.44 26.66 12.17
C ASN A 202 -15.25 28.17 12.46
N SER A 203 -14.46 28.88 11.64
CA SER A 203 -14.17 30.31 11.82
C SER A 203 -15.22 31.26 11.22
N GLU A 204 -15.94 30.87 10.17
CA GLU A 204 -16.98 31.70 9.51
C GLU A 204 -18.38 31.55 10.14
N GLY A 205 -18.57 30.62 11.09
CA GLY A 205 -19.70 30.59 12.00
C GLY A 205 -20.74 29.48 11.72
N LYS A 206 -20.83 28.54 12.66
CA LYS A 206 -22.07 27.94 13.25
C LYS A 206 -21.73 26.60 13.90
N ILE A 207 -21.29 26.62 15.16
CA ILE A 207 -21.87 25.70 16.14
C ILE A 207 -22.85 26.54 16.96
N SER A 208 -24.02 26.71 16.35
CA SER A 208 -25.26 26.86 17.10
C SER A 208 -25.86 25.47 17.18
N ASN A 209 -25.44 24.69 18.18
CA ASN A 209 -26.20 23.54 18.68
C ASN A 209 -26.54 23.92 20.15
N ALA A 210 -27.75 24.20 20.61
CA ALA A 210 -29.09 23.71 20.23
C ALA A 210 -29.15 22.19 20.09
#